data_AF-A0A3M1LYM6-F1
#
_entry.id   AF-A0A3M1LYM6-F1
#
_cell.length_a   1.000
_cell.length_b   1.000
_cell.length_c   1.000
_cell.angle_alpha   90.00
_cell.angle_beta   90.00
_cell.angle_gamma   90.00
#
_symmetry.space_group_name_H-M   'P 1'
#
loop_
_entity.id
_entity.type
_entity.pdbx_description
1 polymer ?
#
loop_
_entity_poly.entity_id
_entity_poly.type
_entity_poly.pdbx_seq_one_letter_code
_entity_poly.pdbx_strand_id
1 'polypeptide(L)'
;TVEQRFGIALLDPKAHKTFNELWSLARRYLLYVDTLLRDLNPAENRLEWFLRTFPIPQLVADNLRQEADIWARGGIGKYVLVIAYHFLRGPDFTDRPAEALPPETVIERLHRRVLEALRQVDTQAGRQAVVADLGLRQDLETYLAENLYLSLAPSGDLVEDGLGSYLAPKRKGHTGQVCSICNRRSEYVQPLRAGILDDFGRVFSNRVLPAREAPQANRLWCPVCQLEFILRKKMGMGLSSSAHYKNSRRIYLYVLPTFSFTPDHLRLFKPLLEPFRQVTNFPVRDYGRDWGLPHYWLERRTFDPDWVKELQSVLARQAEKIAGWGGQDFVGERTLLGRIVGQPHYYLITWEKTARESETDDARIATRTEAWAKALFASVIISGLTSCKVYVTERPYLPIADPAELKATITLDAPPPALRGVLGKRTDEVSLYGREQGRRSGLEQVLDLSSALWVVTTGLRPGKDKEISRRLSRLNVDPLAGAHFYKEYGRENDGQSPFRPFDVACEVLLEIQGGELMNLVEKIAQKSLEIALPLNPKGRGKARRYELVFREAISAMRKAQRMIPEMREAAIGGRRPSDQSIVELKQLAAGTLLKG
;
A
#
# COMPACT_ATOMS: atom_id res chain seq x y z
N THR A 1 21.17 -17.87 -49.48
CA THR A 1 19.98 -17.45 -48.70
C THR A 1 20.34 -17.30 -47.22
N VAL A 2 19.48 -16.71 -46.37
CA VAL A 2 19.74 -16.57 -44.91
C VAL A 2 20.01 -17.93 -44.25
N GLU A 3 19.30 -18.97 -44.69
CA GLU A 3 19.53 -20.37 -44.32
C GLU A 3 20.96 -20.83 -44.62
N GLN A 4 21.43 -20.63 -45.84
CA GLN A 4 22.77 -21.06 -46.25
C GLN A 4 23.90 -20.26 -45.58
N ARG A 5 23.67 -18.97 -45.30
CA ARG A 5 24.72 -18.08 -44.75
C ARG A 5 24.80 -18.13 -43.23
N PHE A 6 23.66 -18.26 -42.54
CA PHE A 6 23.60 -18.20 -41.08
C PHE A 6 23.07 -19.47 -40.43
N GLY A 7 22.72 -20.50 -41.19
CA GLY A 7 22.23 -21.78 -40.66
C GLY A 7 20.86 -21.66 -39.98
N ILE A 8 20.07 -20.63 -40.30
CA ILE A 8 18.75 -20.38 -39.71
C ILE A 8 17.68 -20.92 -40.64
N ALA A 9 17.10 -22.08 -40.34
CA ALA A 9 15.90 -22.58 -41.02
C ALA A 9 14.71 -21.64 -40.77
N LEU A 10 14.08 -21.16 -41.83
CA LEU A 10 12.85 -20.37 -41.73
C LEU A 10 11.67 -21.31 -41.46
N LEU A 11 11.31 -21.44 -40.19
CA LEU A 11 10.25 -22.33 -39.74
C LEU A 11 8.86 -21.72 -39.98
N ASP A 12 7.87 -22.54 -40.36
CA ASP A 12 6.47 -22.11 -40.45
C ASP A 12 6.01 -21.54 -39.09
N PRO A 13 5.55 -20.28 -39.02
CA PRO A 13 5.09 -19.64 -37.79
C PRO A 13 4.00 -20.41 -37.05
N LYS A 14 3.14 -21.15 -37.76
CA LYS A 14 2.05 -21.92 -37.16
C LYS A 14 2.54 -23.26 -36.60
N ALA A 15 3.46 -23.93 -37.30
CA ALA A 15 3.98 -25.23 -36.88
C ALA A 15 5.01 -25.12 -35.74
N HIS A 16 5.76 -24.02 -35.66
CA HIS A 16 6.83 -23.82 -34.67
C HIS A 16 6.60 -22.62 -33.75
N LYS A 17 5.35 -22.41 -33.32
CA LYS A 17 4.96 -21.32 -32.42
C LYS A 17 5.84 -21.26 -31.16
N THR A 18 6.02 -22.40 -30.48
CA THR A 18 6.81 -22.50 -29.24
C THR A 18 8.27 -22.09 -29.46
N PHE A 19 8.90 -22.55 -30.54
CA PHE A 19 10.28 -22.15 -30.85
C PHE A 19 10.40 -20.66 -31.10
N ASN A 20 9.46 -20.08 -31.85
CA ASN A 20 9.48 -18.65 -32.18
C ASN A 20 9.30 -17.77 -30.92
N GLU A 21 8.46 -18.21 -29.98
CA GLU A 21 8.31 -17.56 -28.68
C GLU A 21 9.63 -17.61 -27.87
N LEU A 22 10.25 -18.79 -27.76
CA LEU A 22 11.54 -18.96 -27.09
C LEU A 22 12.66 -18.15 -27.76
N TRP A 23 12.69 -18.12 -29.10
CA TRP A 23 13.68 -17.37 -29.87
C TRP A 23 13.53 -15.87 -29.67
N SER A 24 12.29 -15.37 -29.61
CA SER A 24 12.00 -13.98 -29.27
C SER A 24 12.48 -13.62 -27.86
N LEU A 25 12.24 -14.49 -26.87
CA LEU A 25 12.69 -14.30 -25.49
C LEU A 25 14.21 -14.30 -25.37
N ALA A 26 14.88 -15.30 -25.95
CA ALA A 26 16.34 -15.42 -25.95
C ALA A 26 17.00 -14.23 -26.66
N ARG A 27 16.46 -13.81 -27.81
CA ARG A 27 16.91 -12.61 -28.52
C ARG A 27 16.78 -11.36 -27.65
N ARG A 28 15.63 -11.16 -27.00
CA ARG A 28 15.40 -9.98 -26.14
C ARG A 28 16.38 -9.95 -24.97
N TYR A 29 16.64 -11.11 -24.39
CA TYR A 29 17.65 -11.26 -23.34
C TYR A 29 19.06 -10.91 -23.86
N LEU A 30 19.48 -11.45 -25.01
CA LEU A 30 20.81 -11.19 -25.55
C LEU A 30 20.99 -9.74 -26.06
N LEU A 31 19.94 -9.07 -26.51
CA LEU A 31 19.97 -7.63 -26.79
C LEU A 31 20.27 -6.81 -25.53
N TYR A 32 19.75 -7.24 -24.38
CA TYR A 32 20.07 -6.62 -23.09
C TYR A 32 21.55 -6.83 -22.74
N VAL A 33 22.08 -8.04 -22.96
CA VAL A 33 23.51 -8.36 -22.77
C VAL A 33 24.41 -7.53 -23.69
N ASP A 34 24.05 -7.38 -24.97
CA ASP A 34 24.80 -6.56 -25.93
C ASP A 34 24.88 -5.08 -25.51
N THR A 35 23.79 -4.57 -24.93
CA THR A 35 23.73 -3.21 -24.39
C THR A 35 24.60 -3.09 -23.13
N LEU A 36 24.54 -4.07 -22.23
CA LEU A 36 25.39 -4.10 -21.04
C LEU A 36 26.88 -4.14 -21.39
N LEU A 37 27.29 -4.95 -22.37
CA LEU A 37 28.68 -5.03 -22.79
C LEU A 37 29.17 -3.70 -23.40
N ARG A 38 28.34 -3.06 -24.23
CA ARG A 38 28.64 -1.73 -24.79
C ARG A 38 28.94 -0.71 -23.70
N ASP A 39 28.11 -0.70 -22.66
CA ASP A 39 28.17 0.32 -21.62
C ASP A 39 29.24 0.00 -20.56
N LEU A 40 29.47 -1.28 -20.25
CA LEU A 40 30.37 -1.71 -19.18
C LEU A 40 31.79 -2.04 -19.65
N ASN A 41 31.97 -2.48 -20.90
CA ASN A 41 33.28 -2.74 -21.49
C ASN A 41 33.29 -2.31 -22.97
N PRO A 42 33.37 -0.99 -23.24
CA PRO A 42 33.37 -0.48 -24.62
C PRO A 42 34.61 -0.87 -25.43
N ALA A 43 35.68 -1.36 -24.78
CA ALA A 43 36.90 -1.80 -25.46
C ALA A 43 36.77 -3.21 -26.06
N GLU A 44 35.90 -4.06 -25.50
CA GLU A 44 35.66 -5.42 -26.02
C GLU A 44 34.85 -5.35 -27.32
N ASN A 45 35.31 -6.06 -28.36
CA ASN A 45 34.47 -6.29 -29.53
C ASN A 45 33.30 -7.20 -29.13
N ARG A 46 32.11 -6.60 -29.06
CA ARG A 46 30.88 -7.27 -28.62
C ARG A 46 30.55 -8.51 -29.44
N LEU A 47 30.74 -8.47 -30.77
CA LEU A 47 30.49 -9.63 -31.63
C LEU A 47 31.43 -10.79 -31.28
N GLU A 48 32.73 -10.51 -31.14
CA GLU A 48 33.71 -11.55 -30.76
C GLU A 48 33.43 -12.12 -29.38
N TRP A 49 32.98 -11.29 -28.43
CA TRP A 49 32.56 -11.78 -27.11
C TRP A 49 31.43 -12.81 -27.23
N PHE A 50 30.41 -12.54 -28.06
CA PHE A 50 29.32 -13.50 -28.28
C PHE A 50 29.80 -14.75 -29.00
N LEU A 51 30.64 -14.62 -30.03
CA LEU A 51 31.17 -15.76 -30.79
C LEU A 51 32.05 -16.68 -29.92
N ARG A 52 32.75 -16.12 -28.92
CA ARG A 52 33.52 -16.89 -27.93
C ARG A 52 32.62 -17.56 -26.88
N THR A 53 31.50 -16.91 -26.52
CA THR A 53 30.61 -17.37 -25.45
C THR A 53 29.63 -18.45 -25.90
N PHE A 54 29.19 -18.38 -27.15
CA PHE A 54 28.20 -19.30 -27.72
C PHE A 54 28.85 -20.23 -28.75
N PRO A 55 28.44 -21.51 -28.78
CA PRO A 55 28.97 -22.49 -29.72
C PRO A 55 28.36 -22.27 -31.11
N ILE A 56 28.84 -21.23 -31.79
CA ILE A 56 28.41 -20.88 -33.14
C ILE A 56 29.27 -21.66 -34.15
N PRO A 57 28.68 -22.33 -35.16
CA PRO A 57 29.46 -22.97 -36.21
C PRO A 57 30.41 -22.00 -36.90
N GLN A 58 31.66 -22.43 -37.17
CA GLN A 58 32.72 -21.55 -37.67
C GLN A 58 32.31 -20.78 -38.95
N LEU A 59 31.67 -21.46 -39.89
CA LEU A 59 31.16 -20.84 -41.12
C LEU A 59 30.19 -19.68 -40.84
N VAL A 60 29.32 -19.84 -39.84
CA VAL A 60 28.36 -18.80 -39.43
C VAL A 60 29.08 -17.65 -38.72
N ALA A 61 30.06 -17.96 -37.87
CA ALA A 61 30.88 -16.96 -37.18
C ALA A 61 31.65 -16.09 -38.18
N ASP A 62 32.25 -16.70 -39.21
CA ASP A 62 33.01 -15.98 -40.24
C ASP A 62 32.09 -15.09 -41.10
N ASN A 63 30.89 -15.57 -41.45
CA ASN A 63 29.89 -14.75 -42.14
C ASN A 63 29.42 -13.56 -41.28
N LEU A 64 29.25 -13.75 -39.97
CA LEU A 64 28.89 -12.66 -39.04
C LEU A 64 30.01 -11.62 -38.94
N ARG A 65 31.29 -12.03 -38.94
CA ARG A 65 32.44 -11.12 -38.94
C ARG A 65 32.50 -10.29 -40.23
N GLN A 66 32.33 -10.93 -41.38
CA GLN A 66 32.33 -10.24 -42.67
C GLN A 66 31.24 -9.17 -42.79
N GLU A 67 30.10 -9.40 -42.13
CA GLU A 67 28.95 -8.48 -42.16
C GLU A 67 28.76 -7.69 -40.86
N ALA A 68 29.79 -7.61 -40.01
CA ALA A 68 29.69 -7.03 -38.67
C ALA A 68 29.06 -5.63 -38.68
N ASP A 69 29.44 -4.78 -39.63
CA ASP A 69 28.93 -3.40 -39.77
C ASP A 69 27.42 -3.36 -40.09
N ILE A 70 26.94 -4.30 -40.90
CA ILE A 70 25.52 -4.40 -41.26
C ILE A 70 24.71 -4.80 -40.02
N TRP A 71 25.21 -5.78 -39.27
CA TRP A 71 24.57 -6.29 -38.08
C TRP A 71 24.66 -5.33 -36.88
N ALA A 72 25.69 -4.47 -36.82
CA ALA A 72 25.84 -3.44 -35.79
C ALA A 72 25.11 -2.11 -36.12
N ARG A 73 24.55 -1.97 -37.32
CA ARG A 73 23.90 -0.73 -37.77
C ARG A 73 22.71 -0.36 -36.87
N GLY A 74 22.79 0.83 -36.28
CA GLY A 74 21.81 1.35 -35.31
C GLY A 74 22.27 1.24 -33.85
N GLY A 75 23.54 0.91 -33.60
CA GLY A 75 24.16 0.93 -32.26
C GLY A 75 23.91 -0.32 -31.41
N ILE A 76 22.89 -1.12 -31.76
CA ILE A 76 22.56 -2.38 -31.12
C ILE A 76 22.91 -3.53 -32.07
N GLY A 77 23.64 -4.52 -31.56
CA GLY A 77 24.08 -5.68 -32.35
C GLY A 77 22.93 -6.60 -32.71
N LYS A 78 22.41 -6.51 -33.94
CA LYS A 78 21.34 -7.40 -34.44
C LYS A 78 21.81 -8.84 -34.66
N TYR A 79 23.13 -9.08 -34.69
CA TYR A 79 23.74 -10.41 -34.77
C TYR A 79 23.28 -11.35 -33.64
N VAL A 80 22.81 -10.80 -32.51
CA VAL A 80 22.24 -11.58 -31.39
C VAL A 80 21.03 -12.42 -31.80
N LEU A 81 20.35 -12.07 -32.90
CA LEU A 81 19.28 -12.89 -33.48
C LEU A 81 19.81 -14.25 -33.95
N VAL A 82 20.98 -14.26 -34.60
CA VAL A 82 21.65 -15.48 -35.08
C VAL A 82 22.17 -16.29 -33.90
N ILE A 83 22.81 -15.62 -32.93
CA ILE A 83 23.31 -16.27 -31.71
C ILE A 83 22.17 -16.91 -30.90
N ALA A 84 21.03 -16.22 -30.75
CA ALA A 84 19.86 -16.76 -30.06
C ALA A 84 19.33 -18.04 -30.72
N TYR A 85 19.32 -18.10 -32.05
CA TYR A 85 18.89 -19.29 -32.79
C TYR A 85 19.82 -20.48 -32.52
N HIS A 86 21.13 -20.27 -32.67
CA HIS A 86 22.14 -21.31 -32.46
C HIS A 86 22.27 -21.74 -31.00
N PHE A 87 21.95 -20.87 -30.04
CA PHE A 87 21.82 -21.28 -28.64
C PHE A 87 20.68 -22.29 -28.47
N LEU A 88 19.48 -22.01 -29.01
CA LEU A 88 18.31 -22.89 -28.87
C LEU A 88 18.43 -24.23 -29.61
N ARG A 89 19.18 -24.27 -30.71
CA ARG A 89 19.50 -25.49 -31.47
C ARG A 89 20.85 -26.09 -31.09
N GLY A 90 21.53 -25.50 -30.11
CA GLY A 90 22.91 -25.79 -29.78
C GLY A 90 23.09 -26.91 -28.76
N PRO A 91 24.34 -27.15 -28.34
CA PRO A 91 24.70 -28.22 -27.42
C PRO A 91 24.16 -28.03 -26.00
N ASP A 92 23.63 -26.85 -25.65
CA ASP A 92 22.98 -26.60 -24.36
C ASP A 92 21.64 -27.37 -24.19
N PHE A 93 21.18 -28.03 -25.26
CA PHE A 93 19.92 -28.78 -25.34
C PHE A 93 20.11 -30.20 -25.91
N THR A 94 21.28 -30.82 -25.70
CA THR A 94 21.54 -32.21 -26.15
C THR A 94 20.68 -33.25 -25.44
N ASP A 95 20.25 -32.98 -24.20
CA ASP A 95 19.40 -33.86 -23.40
C ASP A 95 17.96 -33.85 -23.92
N ARG A 96 17.42 -32.66 -24.22
CA ARG A 96 16.07 -32.44 -24.72
C ARG A 96 16.03 -31.17 -25.57
N PRO A 97 15.27 -31.14 -26.66
CA PRO A 97 15.14 -29.93 -27.47
C PRO A 97 14.55 -28.78 -26.65
N ALA A 98 14.98 -27.54 -26.92
CA ALA A 98 14.51 -26.36 -26.19
C ALA A 98 12.97 -26.22 -26.22
N GLU A 99 12.34 -26.63 -27.32
CA GLU A 99 10.87 -26.62 -27.51
C GLU A 99 10.11 -27.53 -26.53
N ALA A 100 10.78 -28.54 -25.96
CA ALA A 100 10.20 -29.48 -24.99
C ALA A 100 10.36 -29.04 -23.54
N LEU A 101 11.00 -27.89 -23.28
CA LEU A 101 11.24 -27.35 -21.95
C LEU A 101 10.35 -26.14 -21.67
N PRO A 102 9.98 -25.89 -20.41
CA PRO A 102 9.35 -24.62 -20.02
C PRO A 102 10.25 -23.42 -20.37
N PRO A 103 9.68 -22.29 -20.83
CA PRO A 103 10.45 -21.09 -21.18
C PRO A 103 11.37 -20.59 -20.06
N GLU A 104 10.94 -20.72 -18.81
CA GLU A 104 11.70 -20.32 -17.63
C GLU A 104 13.02 -21.08 -17.54
N THR A 105 12.99 -22.40 -17.75
CA THR A 105 14.17 -23.26 -17.73
C THR A 105 15.14 -22.94 -18.87
N VAL A 106 14.61 -22.65 -20.06
CA VAL A 106 15.42 -22.27 -21.24
C VAL A 106 16.15 -20.96 -20.97
N ILE A 107 15.46 -19.96 -20.42
CA ILE A 107 16.05 -18.66 -20.08
C ILE A 107 17.00 -18.77 -18.89
N GLU A 108 16.75 -19.63 -17.91
CA GLU A 108 17.67 -19.88 -16.81
C GLU A 108 19.00 -20.48 -17.30
N ARG A 109 18.95 -21.45 -18.23
CA ARG A 109 20.17 -21.99 -18.88
C ARG A 109 20.95 -20.90 -19.60
N LEU A 110 20.26 -20.06 -20.38
CA LEU A 110 20.86 -18.91 -21.07
C LEU A 110 21.51 -17.94 -20.09
N HIS A 111 20.79 -17.59 -19.02
CA HIS A 111 21.24 -16.68 -17.99
C HIS A 111 22.51 -17.17 -17.31
N ARG A 112 22.57 -18.46 -16.97
CA ARG A 112 23.73 -19.08 -16.33
C ARG A 112 24.98 -19.03 -17.22
N ARG A 113 24.85 -19.37 -18.51
CA ARG A 113 25.97 -19.29 -19.48
C ARG A 113 26.48 -17.86 -19.62
N VAL A 114 25.57 -16.89 -19.77
CA VAL A 114 25.93 -15.47 -19.88
C VAL A 114 26.60 -14.96 -18.61
N LEU A 115 26.09 -15.33 -17.43
CA LEU A 115 26.70 -14.94 -16.16
C LEU A 115 28.14 -15.44 -16.04
N GLU A 116 28.39 -16.70 -16.42
CA GLU A 116 29.74 -17.26 -16.36
C GLU A 116 30.70 -16.52 -17.29
N ALA A 117 30.25 -16.22 -18.53
CA ALA A 117 31.06 -15.45 -19.47
C ALA A 117 31.28 -14.00 -19.02
N LEU A 118 30.28 -13.35 -18.39
CA LEU A 118 30.40 -11.98 -17.89
C LEU A 118 31.33 -11.85 -16.68
N ARG A 119 31.57 -12.92 -15.91
CA ARG A 119 32.55 -12.89 -14.80
C ARG A 119 33.97 -12.57 -15.26
N GLN A 120 34.30 -12.92 -16.50
CA GLN A 120 35.61 -12.71 -17.11
C GLN A 120 35.76 -11.30 -17.73
N VAL A 121 34.69 -10.51 -17.78
CA VAL A 121 34.69 -9.19 -18.41
C VAL A 121 35.14 -8.15 -17.40
N ASP A 122 36.21 -7.42 -17.71
CA ASP A 122 36.55 -6.22 -16.96
C ASP A 122 35.47 -5.15 -17.17
N THR A 123 34.85 -4.72 -16.08
CA THR A 123 33.77 -3.72 -16.11
C THR A 123 34.16 -2.42 -15.42
N GLN A 124 35.41 -2.28 -14.96
CA GLN A 124 35.83 -1.14 -14.15
C GLN A 124 35.71 0.18 -14.91
N ALA A 125 36.26 0.25 -16.13
CA ALA A 125 36.23 1.45 -16.95
C ALA A 125 34.79 1.89 -17.30
N GLY A 126 33.94 0.97 -17.74
CA GLY A 126 32.55 1.29 -18.06
C GLY A 126 31.73 1.66 -16.82
N ARG A 127 31.95 1.02 -15.66
CA ARG A 127 31.32 1.46 -14.39
C ARG A 127 31.73 2.87 -14.02
N GLN A 128 33.01 3.23 -14.15
CA GLN A 128 33.49 4.59 -13.89
C GLN A 128 32.86 5.60 -14.85
N ALA A 129 32.78 5.26 -16.15
CA ALA A 129 32.12 6.10 -17.15
C ALA A 129 30.63 6.31 -16.83
N VAL A 130 29.90 5.27 -16.45
CA VAL A 130 28.48 5.37 -16.03
C VAL A 130 28.33 6.21 -14.76
N VAL A 131 29.21 6.06 -13.77
CA VAL A 131 29.19 6.87 -12.54
C VAL A 131 29.44 8.35 -12.86
N ALA A 132 30.34 8.64 -13.80
CA ALA A 132 30.65 10.00 -14.24
C ALA A 132 29.49 10.62 -15.07
N ASP A 133 28.92 9.86 -16.02
CA ASP A 133 27.78 10.29 -16.83
C ASP A 133 26.55 10.61 -15.97
N LEU A 134 26.29 9.78 -14.96
CA LEU A 134 25.20 10.02 -14.01
C LEU A 134 25.55 11.08 -12.95
N GLY A 135 26.79 11.57 -12.90
CA GLY A 135 27.25 12.53 -11.89
C GLY A 135 27.15 12.03 -10.44
N LEU A 136 27.08 10.70 -10.24
CA LEU A 136 26.77 10.11 -8.94
C LEU A 136 27.82 10.45 -7.87
N ARG A 137 29.11 10.43 -8.26
CA ARG A 137 30.20 10.69 -7.31
C ARG A 137 30.22 12.15 -6.90
N GLN A 138 30.25 13.06 -7.87
CA GLN A 138 30.30 14.50 -7.63
C GLN A 138 29.06 14.95 -6.84
N ASP A 139 27.87 14.51 -7.24
CA ASP A 139 26.63 14.90 -6.56
C ASP A 139 26.55 14.37 -5.12
N LEU A 140 27.07 13.16 -4.86
CA LEU A 140 27.14 12.59 -3.52
C LEU A 140 28.16 13.32 -2.64
N GLU A 141 29.34 13.65 -3.17
CA GLU A 141 30.35 14.43 -2.45
C GLU A 141 29.80 15.81 -2.05
N THR A 142 29.14 16.51 -2.99
CA THR A 142 28.47 17.78 -2.68
C THR A 142 27.33 17.59 -1.68
N TYR A 143 26.49 16.57 -1.84
CA TYR A 143 25.40 16.28 -0.91
C TYR A 143 25.90 16.04 0.52
N LEU A 144 26.99 15.27 0.67
CA LEU A 144 27.61 15.02 1.97
C LEU A 144 28.22 16.30 2.54
N ALA A 145 28.89 17.12 1.73
CA ALA A 145 29.43 18.40 2.18
C ALA A 145 28.32 19.36 2.66
N GLU A 146 27.15 19.35 2.03
CA GLU A 146 25.99 20.18 2.38
C GLU A 146 25.23 19.68 3.63
N ASN A 147 25.19 18.36 3.88
CA ASN A 147 24.26 17.75 4.83
C ASN A 147 24.94 16.99 5.99
N LEU A 148 26.23 16.67 5.90
CA LEU A 148 26.94 15.95 6.96
C LEU A 148 27.50 16.94 7.98
N TYR A 149 26.76 17.13 9.06
CA TYR A 149 27.21 17.93 10.21
C TYR A 149 27.75 17.01 11.29
N LEU A 150 29.00 17.22 11.68
CA LEU A 150 29.58 16.61 12.87
C LEU A 150 29.23 17.46 14.08
N SER A 151 29.12 16.87 15.26
CA SER A 151 28.73 17.56 16.51
C SER A 151 29.64 18.72 16.92
N LEU A 152 30.81 18.85 16.29
CA LEU A 152 31.80 19.90 16.49
C LEU A 152 31.88 20.89 15.32
N ALA A 153 30.99 20.75 14.32
CA ALA A 153 31.02 21.60 13.14
C ALA A 153 30.63 23.04 13.53
N PRO A 154 31.37 24.06 13.08
CA PRO A 154 30.95 25.44 13.23
C PRO A 154 29.62 25.66 12.50
N SER A 155 28.80 26.58 13.01
CA SER A 155 27.56 27.01 12.36
C SER A 155 27.87 27.46 10.93
N GLY A 156 27.34 26.71 9.96
CA GLY A 156 27.44 27.03 8.54
C GLY A 156 26.20 27.78 8.07
N ASP A 157 26.38 28.70 7.13
CA ASP A 157 25.28 29.35 6.43
C ASP A 157 24.65 28.35 5.44
N LEU A 158 23.32 28.31 5.41
CA LEU A 158 22.60 27.60 4.34
C LEU A 158 22.97 28.27 3.02
N VAL A 159 23.59 27.52 2.11
CA VAL A 159 23.92 28.01 0.77
C VAL A 159 22.61 28.51 0.14
N GLU A 160 22.58 29.75 -0.37
CA GLU A 160 21.44 30.33 -1.12
C GLU A 160 21.16 29.60 -2.46
N ASP A 161 21.60 28.35 -2.60
CA ASP A 161 21.57 27.66 -3.86
C ASP A 161 20.14 27.23 -4.22
N GLY A 162 19.62 27.80 -5.29
CA GLY A 162 18.37 27.39 -5.91
C GLY A 162 17.11 28.11 -5.43
N LEU A 163 17.17 29.08 -4.49
CA LEU A 163 15.98 29.84 -4.07
C LEU A 163 15.31 30.58 -5.24
N GLY A 164 16.10 31.23 -6.11
CA GLY A 164 15.56 31.87 -7.32
C GLY A 164 14.89 30.86 -8.28
N SER A 165 15.47 29.66 -8.42
CA SER A 165 14.83 28.57 -9.18
C SER A 165 13.59 28.02 -8.47
N TYR A 166 13.56 28.05 -7.13
CA TYR A 166 12.44 27.62 -6.31
C TYR A 166 11.24 28.57 -6.50
N LEU A 167 11.51 29.88 -6.50
CA LEU A 167 10.51 30.94 -6.59
C LEU A 167 10.03 31.19 -8.03
N ALA A 168 10.71 30.62 -9.03
CA ALA A 168 10.32 30.77 -10.42
C ALA A 168 8.87 30.31 -10.69
N PRO A 169 8.10 31.03 -11.53
CA PRO A 169 6.73 30.67 -11.85
C PRO A 169 6.64 29.23 -12.40
N LYS A 170 5.70 28.46 -11.85
CA LYS A 170 5.45 27.07 -12.27
C LYS A 170 5.03 27.03 -13.74
N ARG A 171 5.60 26.10 -14.51
CA ARG A 171 5.27 25.88 -15.93
C ARG A 171 4.66 24.49 -16.14
N LYS A 172 4.18 24.22 -17.36
CA LYS A 172 3.65 22.89 -17.77
C LYS A 172 4.74 21.80 -17.82
N GLY A 173 6.00 22.20 -17.94
CA GLY A 173 7.17 21.30 -17.88
C GLY A 173 8.00 21.57 -16.63
N HIS A 174 8.78 20.57 -16.21
CA HIS A 174 9.78 20.78 -15.17
C HIS A 174 10.88 21.67 -15.73
N THR A 175 11.12 22.82 -15.11
CA THR A 175 12.19 23.74 -15.49
C THR A 175 13.27 23.76 -14.42
N GLY A 176 14.53 23.68 -14.84
CA GLY A 176 15.69 23.88 -13.98
C GLY A 176 16.33 22.61 -13.41
N GLN A 177 17.46 22.82 -12.76
CA GLN A 177 18.35 21.82 -12.15
C GLN A 177 17.87 21.37 -10.76
N VAL A 178 16.56 21.33 -10.51
CA VAL A 178 16.00 21.04 -9.17
C VAL A 178 15.40 19.64 -9.15
N CYS A 179 15.75 18.84 -8.14
CA CYS A 179 15.17 17.53 -7.94
C CYS A 179 13.69 17.64 -7.51
N SER A 180 12.81 16.88 -8.16
CA SER A 180 11.38 16.83 -7.84
C SER A 180 11.03 16.10 -6.53
N ILE A 181 11.98 15.40 -5.90
CA ILE A 181 11.80 14.75 -4.59
C ILE A 181 12.32 15.65 -3.47
N CYS A 182 13.65 15.83 -3.40
CA CYS A 182 14.28 16.52 -2.28
C CYS A 182 14.37 18.04 -2.47
N ASN A 183 13.92 18.58 -3.60
CA ASN A 183 14.05 20.00 -3.96
C ASN A 183 15.49 20.56 -3.98
N ARG A 184 16.51 19.71 -3.85
CA ARG A 184 17.92 20.09 -3.98
C ARG A 184 18.24 20.45 -5.42
N ARG A 185 19.05 21.50 -5.59
CA ARG A 185 19.62 21.85 -6.89
C ARG A 185 20.84 20.95 -7.19
N SER A 186 20.96 20.45 -8.41
CA SER A 186 22.12 19.72 -8.87
C SER A 186 22.24 19.80 -10.39
N GLU A 187 23.46 19.98 -10.89
CA GLU A 187 23.74 20.06 -12.33
C GLU A 187 23.49 18.73 -13.05
N TYR A 188 23.50 17.63 -12.31
CA TYR A 188 23.33 16.26 -12.80
C TYR A 188 21.87 15.77 -12.73
N VAL A 189 20.94 16.69 -12.52
CA VAL A 189 19.51 16.38 -12.49
C VAL A 189 19.04 15.95 -13.88
N GLN A 190 18.50 14.74 -13.97
CA GLN A 190 18.07 14.12 -15.22
C GLN A 190 16.67 13.51 -15.11
N PRO A 191 15.94 13.32 -16.22
CA PRO A 191 14.65 12.63 -16.21
C PRO A 191 14.79 11.21 -15.66
N LEU A 192 13.87 10.79 -14.80
CA LEU A 192 13.85 9.45 -14.24
C LEU A 192 13.86 8.39 -15.36
N ARG A 193 14.65 7.32 -15.18
CA ARG A 193 14.55 6.12 -16.04
C ARG A 193 13.31 5.31 -15.63
N ALA A 194 12.45 4.98 -16.59
CA ALA A 194 11.27 4.17 -16.33
C ALA A 194 11.67 2.84 -15.65
N GLY A 195 10.97 2.46 -14.56
CA GLY A 195 11.22 1.21 -13.84
C GLY A 195 12.09 1.33 -12.57
N ILE A 196 12.60 2.50 -12.18
CA ILE A 196 13.25 2.67 -10.86
C ILE A 196 12.20 2.74 -9.73
N LEU A 197 11.03 3.30 -10.01
CA LEU A 197 10.05 3.65 -8.97
C LEU A 197 8.87 2.69 -8.86
N ASP A 198 8.63 1.87 -9.87
CA ASP A 198 7.44 1.02 -9.94
C ASP A 198 6.12 1.81 -9.71
N ASP A 199 6.14 3.13 -9.93
CA ASP A 199 5.07 4.09 -9.64
C ASP A 199 5.06 5.21 -10.69
N PHE A 200 3.92 5.89 -10.85
CA PHE A 200 3.79 7.10 -11.64
C PHE A 200 4.46 8.28 -10.90
N GLY A 201 5.79 8.34 -10.92
CA GLY A 201 6.58 9.53 -10.53
C GLY A 201 6.30 10.80 -11.37
N ARG A 202 5.19 10.80 -12.12
CA ARG A 202 4.74 11.84 -13.06
C ARG A 202 3.62 12.73 -12.51
N VAL A 203 2.88 12.32 -11.46
CA VAL A 203 1.54 12.89 -11.20
C VAL A 203 1.51 14.12 -10.28
N PHE A 204 2.32 14.22 -9.21
CA PHE A 204 2.26 15.39 -8.29
C PHE A 204 3.61 15.96 -7.88
N SER A 205 3.92 17.19 -8.31
CA SER A 205 5.09 17.96 -7.86
C SER A 205 4.58 19.37 -7.63
N ASN A 206 5.04 19.97 -6.55
CA ASN A 206 4.83 21.38 -6.27
C ASN A 206 5.48 22.30 -7.31
N ARG A 207 6.27 21.80 -8.27
CA ARG A 207 7.00 22.58 -9.31
C ARG A 207 6.31 22.67 -10.65
N VAL A 208 5.40 21.74 -10.95
CA VAL A 208 4.74 21.67 -12.25
C VAL A 208 3.27 22.01 -12.04
N LEU A 209 2.68 22.73 -13.00
CA LEU A 209 1.24 22.96 -12.99
C LEU A 209 0.49 21.61 -13.06
N PRO A 210 -0.60 21.43 -12.29
CA PRO A 210 -1.44 20.25 -12.39
C PRO A 210 -1.91 20.07 -13.84
N ALA A 211 -1.82 18.84 -14.35
CA ALA A 211 -2.30 18.47 -15.67
C ALA A 211 -3.29 17.29 -15.54
N ARG A 212 -4.30 17.24 -16.43
CA ARG A 212 -5.27 16.13 -16.47
C ARG A 212 -4.61 14.80 -16.82
N GLU A 213 -3.56 14.86 -17.62
CA GLU A 213 -2.74 13.70 -17.99
C GLU A 213 -1.31 13.91 -17.51
N ALA A 214 -0.68 12.83 -17.09
CA ALA A 214 0.72 12.85 -16.68
C ALA A 214 1.60 13.28 -17.88
N PRO A 215 2.56 14.22 -17.70
CA PRO A 215 3.42 14.66 -18.79
C PRO A 215 4.17 13.48 -19.43
N GLN A 216 4.42 13.56 -20.75
CA GLN A 216 5.12 12.51 -21.50
C GLN A 216 6.56 12.29 -21.02
N ALA A 217 7.22 13.35 -20.55
CA ALA A 217 8.55 13.28 -19.95
C ALA A 217 8.49 12.92 -18.46
N ASN A 218 9.39 12.04 -18.05
CA ASN A 218 9.60 11.73 -16.65
C ASN A 218 10.18 12.93 -15.90
N ARG A 219 9.95 12.98 -14.58
CA ARG A 219 10.41 14.10 -13.76
C ARG A 219 11.91 14.06 -13.49
N LEU A 220 12.43 15.25 -13.23
CA LEU A 220 13.83 15.54 -12.99
C LEU A 220 14.24 15.16 -11.56
N TRP A 221 15.24 14.29 -11.43
CA TRP A 221 15.75 13.74 -10.17
C TRP A 221 17.25 13.96 -10.06
N CYS A 222 17.75 14.34 -8.88
CA CYS A 222 19.19 14.36 -8.63
C CYS A 222 19.74 12.93 -8.53
N PRO A 223 21.04 12.73 -8.80
CA PRO A 223 21.69 11.44 -8.68
C PRO A 223 21.53 10.77 -7.31
N VAL A 224 21.58 11.53 -6.21
CA VAL A 224 21.39 10.97 -4.84
C VAL A 224 20.01 10.33 -4.67
N CYS A 225 18.93 11.02 -5.06
CA CYS A 225 17.59 10.42 -5.01
C CYS A 225 17.48 9.22 -5.95
N GLN A 226 18.07 9.26 -7.13
CA GLN A 226 18.05 8.09 -8.02
C GLN A 226 18.75 6.88 -7.39
N LEU A 227 19.91 7.09 -6.78
CA LEU A 227 20.66 6.05 -6.10
C LEU A 227 19.85 5.44 -4.95
N GLU A 228 19.25 6.27 -4.10
CA GLU A 228 18.40 5.82 -3.00
C GLU A 228 17.29 4.88 -3.47
N PHE A 229 16.57 5.27 -4.53
CA PHE A 229 15.47 4.47 -5.07
C PHE A 229 15.93 3.20 -5.79
N ILE A 230 17.07 3.24 -6.48
CA ILE A 230 17.70 2.03 -7.04
C ILE A 230 18.06 1.06 -5.89
N LEU A 231 18.63 1.56 -4.79
CA LEU A 231 18.96 0.76 -3.63
C LEU A 231 17.70 0.17 -3.00
N ARG A 232 16.65 0.96 -2.76
CA ARG A 232 15.35 0.48 -2.25
C ARG A 232 14.79 -0.66 -3.11
N LYS A 233 14.81 -0.49 -4.45
CA LYS A 233 14.37 -1.54 -5.37
C LYS A 233 15.23 -2.81 -5.25
N LYS A 234 16.56 -2.67 -5.21
CA LYS A 234 17.48 -3.80 -4.98
C LYS A 234 17.26 -4.50 -3.64
N MET A 235 16.85 -3.77 -2.62
CA MET A 235 16.53 -4.33 -1.29
C MET A 235 15.13 -4.98 -1.24
N GLY A 236 14.47 -5.15 -2.38
CA GLY A 236 13.17 -5.82 -2.47
C GLY A 236 11.98 -4.92 -2.11
N MET A 237 12.17 -3.60 -2.12
CA MET A 237 11.11 -2.62 -1.87
C MET A 237 10.43 -2.13 -3.16
N GLY A 238 10.81 -2.68 -4.33
CA GLY A 238 10.11 -2.51 -5.62
C GLY A 238 8.89 -3.43 -5.71
N LEU A 239 7.97 -3.19 -6.63
CA LEU A 239 6.84 -4.12 -6.85
C LEU A 239 7.39 -5.44 -7.39
N SER A 240 6.63 -6.53 -7.24
CA SER A 240 7.05 -7.80 -7.86
C SER A 240 7.21 -7.63 -9.37
N SER A 241 8.13 -8.39 -9.95
CA SER A 241 8.46 -8.33 -11.38
C SER A 241 7.26 -8.56 -12.30
N SER A 242 6.24 -9.27 -11.82
CA SER A 242 4.99 -9.59 -12.51
C SER A 242 3.81 -8.64 -12.21
N ALA A 243 4.01 -7.63 -11.36
CA ALA A 243 2.97 -6.69 -10.98
C ALA A 243 2.70 -5.67 -12.09
N HIS A 244 1.42 -5.39 -12.34
CA HIS A 244 0.98 -4.31 -13.19
C HIS A 244 0.72 -3.05 -12.35
N TYR A 245 1.43 -1.98 -12.69
CA TYR A 245 1.45 -0.75 -11.91
C TYR A 245 0.08 -0.10 -11.71
N LYS A 246 -0.81 -0.11 -12.72
CA LYS A 246 -2.14 0.53 -12.60
C LYS A 246 -3.10 -0.25 -11.70
N ASN A 247 -2.95 -1.57 -11.66
CA ASN A 247 -3.85 -2.47 -10.94
C ASN A 247 -3.33 -2.78 -9.53
N SER A 248 -2.03 -2.55 -9.30
CA SER A 248 -1.40 -2.75 -8.00
C SER A 248 -1.54 -1.50 -7.14
N ARG A 249 -1.62 -1.68 -5.82
CA ARG A 249 -1.64 -0.59 -4.84
C ARG A 249 -0.54 -0.80 -3.82
N ARG A 250 0.05 0.29 -3.35
CA ARG A 250 1.09 0.29 -2.33
C ARG A 250 0.93 1.49 -1.40
N ILE A 251 1.14 1.26 -0.11
CA ILE A 251 1.18 2.27 0.94
C ILE A 251 2.44 2.05 1.77
N TYR A 252 3.14 3.13 2.08
CA TYR A 252 4.38 3.17 2.85
C TYR A 252 4.08 3.58 4.29
N LEU A 253 4.62 2.81 5.24
CA LEU A 253 4.52 3.03 6.67
C LEU A 253 5.93 3.29 7.20
N TYR A 254 6.24 4.55 7.48
CA TYR A 254 7.49 4.98 8.09
C TYR A 254 7.35 4.93 9.61
N VAL A 255 8.02 3.97 10.23
CA VAL A 255 8.02 3.77 11.68
C VAL A 255 9.19 4.53 12.27
N LEU A 256 8.87 5.58 13.02
CA LEU A 256 9.78 6.57 13.57
C LEU A 256 9.81 6.42 15.09
N PRO A 257 10.94 6.02 15.70
CA PRO A 257 11.10 5.93 17.14
C PRO A 257 10.89 7.29 17.81
N THR A 258 10.24 7.26 18.97
CA THR A 258 9.71 8.44 19.64
C THR A 258 10.77 9.19 20.46
N PHE A 259 11.81 8.50 20.96
CA PHE A 259 12.69 9.06 22.01
C PHE A 259 14.21 8.94 21.74
N SER A 260 14.74 7.92 21.04
CA SER A 260 16.14 7.91 20.59
C SER A 260 16.48 6.77 19.61
N PHE A 261 17.50 6.98 18.78
CA PHE A 261 18.22 5.95 18.03
C PHE A 261 19.49 5.55 18.77
N THR A 262 19.36 4.71 19.80
CA THR A 262 20.51 3.92 20.22
C THR A 262 20.46 2.57 19.53
N PRO A 263 21.63 1.98 19.19
CA PRO A 263 21.71 0.60 18.70
C PRO A 263 20.91 -0.37 19.58
N ASP A 264 20.91 -0.14 20.89
CA ASP A 264 20.23 -0.98 21.87
C ASP A 264 18.71 -0.86 21.82
N HIS A 265 18.16 0.34 21.60
CA HIS A 265 16.71 0.50 21.39
C HIS A 265 16.24 -0.21 20.11
N LEU A 266 17.03 -0.15 19.03
CA LEU A 266 16.71 -0.87 17.79
C LEU A 266 16.74 -2.40 17.95
N ARG A 267 17.58 -2.92 18.87
CA ARG A 267 17.59 -4.35 19.20
C ARG A 267 16.30 -4.79 19.89
N LEU A 268 15.66 -3.93 20.69
CA LEU A 268 14.38 -4.24 21.36
C LEU A 268 13.23 -4.42 20.36
N PHE A 269 13.21 -3.64 19.28
CA PHE A 269 12.16 -3.75 18.25
C PHE A 269 12.36 -4.93 17.30
N LYS A 270 13.59 -5.46 17.20
CA LYS A 270 13.91 -6.51 16.25
C LYS A 270 13.02 -7.76 16.43
N PRO A 271 12.82 -8.34 17.64
CA PRO A 271 11.91 -9.47 17.83
C PRO A 271 10.45 -9.14 17.49
N LEU A 272 10.00 -7.92 17.81
CA LEU A 272 8.63 -7.48 17.57
C LEU A 272 8.32 -7.31 16.08
N LEU A 273 9.30 -6.84 15.31
CA LEU A 273 9.20 -6.61 13.87
C LEU A 273 9.69 -7.79 13.02
N GLU A 274 10.20 -8.87 13.64
CA GLU A 274 10.70 -10.05 12.95
C GLU A 274 9.67 -10.64 11.96
N PRO A 275 8.36 -10.75 12.28
CA PRO A 275 7.38 -11.27 11.33
C PRO A 275 7.29 -10.46 10.04
N PHE A 276 7.58 -9.16 10.07
CA PHE A 276 7.57 -8.30 8.90
C PHE A 276 8.85 -8.39 8.07
N ARG A 277 9.95 -8.97 8.58
CA ARG A 277 11.17 -9.20 7.77
C ARG A 277 10.96 -10.26 6.68
N GLN A 278 10.01 -11.15 6.93
CA GLN A 278 9.48 -12.07 5.94
C GLN A 278 8.29 -11.42 5.22
N VAL A 279 7.99 -11.88 4.00
CA VAL A 279 6.80 -11.40 3.30
C VAL A 279 5.58 -12.01 3.99
N THR A 280 4.79 -11.19 4.66
CA THR A 280 3.57 -11.61 5.37
C THR A 280 2.33 -10.91 4.78
N ASN A 281 1.13 -11.23 5.25
CA ASN A 281 -0.08 -10.43 5.00
C ASN A 281 -0.66 -9.96 6.35
N PHE A 282 -1.62 -9.02 6.31
CA PHE A 282 -2.43 -8.69 7.49
C PHE A 282 -3.80 -9.38 7.35
N PRO A 283 -4.01 -10.55 7.97
CA PRO A 283 -5.26 -11.28 7.80
C PRO A 283 -6.37 -10.53 8.55
N VAL A 284 -7.21 -9.85 7.78
CA VAL A 284 -8.42 -9.15 8.30
C VAL A 284 -9.67 -10.04 8.28
N ARG A 285 -9.57 -11.24 7.69
CA ARG A 285 -10.67 -12.21 7.60
C ARG A 285 -10.34 -13.51 8.31
N ASP A 286 -11.40 -14.15 8.78
CA ASP A 286 -11.36 -15.53 9.24
C ASP A 286 -11.35 -16.48 8.02
N TYR A 287 -10.44 -17.45 8.03
CA TYR A 287 -10.31 -18.49 7.01
C TYR A 287 -10.38 -19.88 7.64
N GLY A 288 -11.55 -20.49 7.59
CA GLY A 288 -11.76 -21.82 8.17
C GLY A 288 -11.56 -21.79 9.69
N ARG A 289 -10.48 -22.41 10.17
CA ARG A 289 -10.10 -22.40 11.59
C ARG A 289 -9.13 -21.28 11.98
N ASP A 290 -8.59 -20.56 11.00
CA ASP A 290 -7.68 -19.46 11.25
C ASP A 290 -8.47 -18.16 11.41
N TRP A 291 -8.43 -17.58 12.61
CA TRP A 291 -9.06 -16.29 12.85
C TRP A 291 -8.19 -15.15 12.31
N GLY A 292 -8.85 -14.09 11.84
CA GLY A 292 -8.23 -12.84 11.46
C GLY A 292 -7.85 -12.01 12.69
N LEU A 293 -6.93 -11.08 12.51
CA LEU A 293 -6.48 -10.18 13.59
C LEU A 293 -7.62 -9.35 14.22
N PRO A 294 -8.62 -8.85 13.47
CA PRO A 294 -9.78 -8.18 14.06
C PRO A 294 -10.52 -9.02 15.09
N HIS A 295 -10.64 -10.33 14.85
CA HIS A 295 -11.29 -11.27 15.76
C HIS A 295 -10.51 -11.35 17.09
N TYR A 296 -9.20 -11.65 17.01
CA TYR A 296 -8.34 -11.73 18.19
C TYR A 296 -8.35 -10.43 19.02
N TRP A 297 -8.38 -9.28 18.36
CA TRP A 297 -8.50 -8.00 19.07
C TRP A 297 -9.83 -7.85 19.79
N LEU A 298 -10.97 -8.14 19.14
CA LEU A 298 -12.29 -7.93 19.75
C LEU A 298 -12.58 -8.86 20.92
N GLU A 299 -11.95 -10.04 20.99
CA GLU A 299 -12.10 -10.94 22.13
C GLU A 299 -11.42 -10.41 23.41
N ARG A 300 -10.22 -9.81 23.29
CA ARG A 300 -9.40 -9.38 24.43
C ARG A 300 -9.45 -7.89 24.70
N ARG A 301 -9.51 -7.09 23.62
CA ARG A 301 -9.52 -5.61 23.60
C ARG A 301 -8.43 -4.97 24.45
N THR A 302 -7.28 -5.62 24.60
CA THR A 302 -6.16 -5.18 25.43
C THR A 302 -4.82 -5.62 24.81
N PHE A 303 -3.79 -4.77 24.95
CA PHE A 303 -2.43 -5.08 24.54
C PHE A 303 -1.71 -5.83 25.67
N ASP A 304 -2.05 -7.10 25.86
CA ASP A 304 -1.41 -7.98 26.82
C ASP A 304 -0.31 -8.85 26.15
N PRO A 305 0.63 -9.45 26.92
CA PRO A 305 1.70 -10.28 26.36
C PRO A 305 1.20 -11.50 25.57
N ASP A 306 0.05 -12.07 25.93
CA ASP A 306 -0.52 -13.22 25.24
C ASP A 306 -1.07 -12.82 23.87
N TRP A 307 -1.73 -11.66 23.77
CA TRP A 307 -2.19 -11.09 22.51
C TRP A 307 -1.01 -10.80 21.57
N VAL A 308 0.09 -10.26 22.10
CA VAL A 308 1.31 -10.04 21.31
C VAL A 308 1.87 -11.36 20.77
N LYS A 309 1.88 -12.41 21.60
CA LYS A 309 2.34 -13.75 21.20
C LYS A 309 1.42 -14.37 20.15
N GLU A 310 0.11 -14.25 20.31
CA GLU A 310 -0.89 -14.69 19.32
C GLU A 310 -0.73 -13.95 17.99
N LEU A 311 -0.59 -12.63 18.02
CA LEU A 311 -0.32 -11.81 16.84
C LEU A 311 0.94 -12.26 16.11
N GLN A 312 2.06 -12.43 16.82
CA GLN A 312 3.31 -12.91 16.23
C GLN A 312 3.15 -14.29 15.59
N SER A 313 2.43 -15.21 16.25
CA SER A 313 2.12 -16.54 15.73
C SER A 313 1.28 -16.46 14.44
N VAL A 314 0.24 -15.62 14.41
CA VAL A 314 -0.58 -15.41 13.22
C VAL A 314 0.26 -14.86 12.06
N LEU A 315 1.07 -13.83 12.31
CA LEU A 315 1.92 -13.23 11.27
C LEU A 315 3.00 -14.19 10.76
N ALA A 316 3.58 -15.03 11.63
CA ALA A 316 4.54 -16.06 11.24
C ALA A 316 3.91 -17.12 10.33
N ARG A 317 2.72 -17.63 10.70
CA ARG A 317 1.98 -18.59 9.86
C ARG A 317 1.63 -18.02 8.49
N GLN A 318 1.27 -16.73 8.42
CA GLN A 318 1.01 -16.07 7.14
C GLN A 318 2.27 -15.92 6.30
N ALA A 319 3.40 -15.62 6.93
CA ALA A 319 4.69 -15.55 6.24
C ALA A 319 5.11 -16.91 5.66
N GLU A 320 4.95 -18.00 6.42
CA GLU A 320 5.20 -19.37 5.95
C GLU A 320 4.29 -19.75 4.77
N LYS A 321 3.01 -19.38 4.85
CA LYS A 321 2.04 -19.61 3.77
C LYS A 321 2.45 -18.91 2.47
N ILE A 322 2.86 -17.64 2.56
CA ILE A 322 3.29 -16.86 1.39
C ILE A 322 4.63 -17.40 0.85
N ALA A 323 5.54 -17.82 1.72
CA ALA A 323 6.78 -18.48 1.29
C ALA A 323 6.49 -19.73 0.45
N GLY A 324 5.50 -20.55 0.83
CA GLY A 324 5.03 -21.68 0.05
C GLY A 324 4.36 -21.33 -1.30
N TRP A 325 3.95 -20.08 -1.49
CA TRP A 325 3.28 -19.59 -2.71
C TRP A 325 4.18 -18.77 -3.64
N GLY A 326 5.51 -18.85 -3.45
CA GLY A 326 6.49 -18.13 -4.25
C GLY A 326 7.14 -16.94 -3.54
N GLY A 327 6.85 -16.73 -2.26
CA GLY A 327 7.56 -15.79 -1.39
C GLY A 327 7.57 -14.36 -1.94
N GLN A 328 8.72 -13.89 -2.39
CA GLN A 328 8.88 -12.53 -2.91
C GLN A 328 8.22 -12.30 -4.28
N ASP A 329 7.93 -13.35 -5.04
CA ASP A 329 7.25 -13.26 -6.34
C ASP A 329 5.74 -13.51 -6.24
N PHE A 330 5.24 -13.74 -5.02
CA PHE A 330 3.81 -13.89 -4.76
C PHE A 330 3.03 -12.66 -5.26
N VAL A 331 1.96 -12.93 -6.00
CA VAL A 331 1.02 -11.91 -6.49
C VAL A 331 -0.22 -11.91 -5.62
N GLY A 332 -0.42 -10.82 -4.89
CA GLY A 332 -1.50 -10.68 -3.92
C GLY A 332 -1.15 -9.65 -2.85
N GLU A 333 -1.81 -9.76 -1.70
CA GLU A 333 -1.52 -8.91 -0.56
C GLU A 333 -0.21 -9.30 0.12
N ARG A 334 0.62 -8.29 0.39
CA ARG A 334 1.92 -8.42 1.01
C ARG A 334 2.19 -7.26 1.95
N THR A 335 2.89 -7.57 3.01
CA THR A 335 3.47 -6.62 3.96
C THR A 335 4.90 -7.04 4.20
N LEU A 336 5.83 -6.11 4.05
CA LEU A 336 7.25 -6.38 4.17
C LEU A 336 7.97 -5.18 4.79
N LEU A 337 8.84 -5.46 5.74
CA LEU A 337 9.85 -4.54 6.25
C LEU A 337 11.04 -4.53 5.28
N GLY A 338 11.42 -3.33 4.83
CA GLY A 338 12.59 -3.13 4.00
C GLY A 338 13.84 -3.76 4.62
N ARG A 339 14.61 -4.50 3.83
CA ARG A 339 15.82 -5.22 4.28
C ARG A 339 17.01 -4.27 4.43
N ILE A 340 16.87 -3.19 5.19
CA ILE A 340 17.95 -2.22 5.36
C ILE A 340 18.98 -2.79 6.33
N VAL A 341 20.22 -2.92 5.87
CA VAL A 341 21.37 -3.33 6.69
C VAL A 341 21.93 -2.08 7.38
N GLY A 342 21.96 -2.07 8.72
CA GLY A 342 22.47 -0.95 9.52
C GLY A 342 21.52 -0.54 10.64
N GLN A 343 21.79 0.61 11.26
CA GLN A 343 20.89 1.26 12.21
C GLN A 343 20.08 2.32 11.46
N PRO A 344 18.87 2.01 11.00
CA PRO A 344 18.14 2.95 10.16
C PRO A 344 17.54 4.05 11.03
N HIS A 345 17.45 5.29 10.52
CA HIS A 345 16.72 6.40 11.16
C HIS A 345 15.19 6.24 11.12
N TYR A 346 14.69 5.14 10.57
CA TYR A 346 13.29 4.71 10.60
C TYR A 346 13.19 3.27 10.06
N TYR A 347 12.17 2.52 10.47
CA TYR A 347 11.81 1.30 9.75
C TYR A 347 10.81 1.63 8.65
N LEU A 348 11.02 1.08 7.46
CA LEU A 348 10.09 1.27 6.34
C LEU A 348 9.36 -0.04 6.06
N ILE A 349 8.08 -0.06 6.38
CA ILE A 349 7.18 -1.18 6.08
C ILE A 349 6.33 -0.78 4.87
N THR A 350 6.21 -1.66 3.89
CA THR A 350 5.33 -1.47 2.74
C THR A 350 4.17 -2.43 2.84
N TRP A 351 2.95 -1.92 2.82
CA TRP A 351 1.77 -2.70 2.49
C TRP A 351 1.52 -2.60 0.99
N GLU A 352 1.27 -3.71 0.33
CA GLU A 352 0.93 -3.73 -1.09
C GLU A 352 -0.06 -4.83 -1.43
N LYS A 353 -0.85 -4.59 -2.48
CA LYS A 353 -1.64 -5.63 -3.14
C LYS A 353 -1.29 -5.61 -4.61
N THR A 354 -0.51 -6.60 -5.03
CA THR A 354 -0.04 -6.75 -6.40
C THR A 354 -1.09 -7.45 -7.26
N ALA A 355 -1.29 -6.96 -8.48
CA ALA A 355 -2.20 -7.53 -9.46
C ALA A 355 -1.50 -7.59 -10.83
N ARG A 356 -1.75 -8.65 -11.61
CA ARG A 356 -1.19 -8.79 -12.96
C ARG A 356 -1.91 -7.87 -13.96
N GLU A 357 -1.31 -7.66 -15.13
CA GLU A 357 -1.93 -6.88 -16.20
C GLU A 357 -3.19 -7.58 -16.74
N SER A 358 -3.13 -8.91 -16.85
CA SER A 358 -4.24 -9.76 -17.25
C SER A 358 -5.27 -10.02 -16.14
N GLU A 359 -5.13 -9.40 -14.97
CA GLU A 359 -6.04 -9.63 -13.85
C GLU A 359 -7.37 -8.91 -14.12
N THR A 360 -8.41 -9.71 -14.33
CA THR A 360 -9.78 -9.23 -14.62
C THR A 360 -10.71 -9.38 -13.42
N ASP A 361 -10.29 -10.11 -12.38
CA ASP A 361 -11.07 -10.22 -11.15
C ASP A 361 -10.90 -8.95 -10.30
N ASP A 362 -11.92 -8.09 -10.34
CA ASP A 362 -12.03 -6.91 -9.50
C ASP A 362 -11.86 -7.19 -8.00
N ALA A 363 -12.03 -8.44 -7.52
CA ALA A 363 -11.77 -8.78 -6.12
C ALA A 363 -10.27 -8.80 -5.76
N ARG A 364 -9.41 -9.00 -6.76
CA ARG A 364 -7.94 -9.02 -6.59
C ARG A 364 -7.32 -7.64 -6.73
N ILE A 365 -8.00 -6.70 -7.39
CA ILE A 365 -7.61 -5.30 -7.48
C ILE A 365 -8.08 -4.55 -6.22
N ALA A 366 -7.16 -3.98 -5.44
CA ALA A 366 -7.51 -3.21 -4.26
C ALA A 366 -8.11 -1.84 -4.62
N THR A 367 -9.19 -1.48 -3.94
CA THR A 367 -9.65 -0.08 -3.93
C THR A 367 -8.73 0.79 -3.07
N ARG A 368 -8.70 2.11 -3.30
CA ARG A 368 -7.91 3.03 -2.46
C ARG A 368 -8.37 2.98 -1.00
N THR A 369 -9.68 2.93 -0.75
CA THR A 369 -10.22 2.83 0.62
C THR A 369 -9.83 1.52 1.31
N GLU A 370 -9.88 0.39 0.60
CA GLU A 370 -9.43 -0.91 1.12
C GLU A 370 -7.95 -0.87 1.53
N ALA A 371 -7.09 -0.35 0.66
CA ALA A 371 -5.66 -0.21 0.92
C ALA A 371 -5.40 0.62 2.18
N TRP A 372 -6.01 1.80 2.27
CA TRP A 372 -5.84 2.69 3.41
C TRP A 372 -6.43 2.15 4.71
N ALA A 373 -7.56 1.45 4.66
CA ALA A 373 -8.14 0.81 5.84
C ALA A 373 -7.22 -0.29 6.41
N LYS A 374 -6.58 -1.08 5.53
CA LYS A 374 -5.59 -2.08 5.95
C LYS A 374 -4.29 -1.45 6.45
N ALA A 375 -3.80 -0.42 5.76
CA ALA A 375 -2.60 0.30 6.19
C ALA A 375 -2.80 1.02 7.53
N LEU A 376 -3.97 1.61 7.78
CA LEU A 376 -4.32 2.19 9.08
C LEU A 376 -4.31 1.12 10.17
N PHE A 377 -5.00 -0.01 9.94
CA PHE A 377 -5.03 -1.13 10.87
C PHE A 377 -3.63 -1.66 11.19
N ALA A 378 -2.81 -1.87 10.17
CA ALA A 378 -1.40 -2.24 10.31
C ALA A 378 -0.60 -1.22 11.13
N SER A 379 -0.78 0.08 10.86
CA SER A 379 -0.06 1.16 11.56
C SER A 379 -0.40 1.20 13.05
N VAL A 380 -1.66 0.97 13.39
CA VAL A 380 -2.13 0.91 14.78
C VAL A 380 -1.53 -0.29 15.52
N ILE A 381 -1.48 -1.45 14.87
CA ILE A 381 -0.82 -2.64 15.42
C ILE A 381 0.69 -2.41 15.61
N ILE A 382 1.37 -1.89 14.59
CA ILE A 382 2.81 -1.62 14.63
C ILE A 382 3.14 -0.61 15.74
N SER A 383 2.35 0.47 15.85
CA SER A 383 2.52 1.46 16.91
C SER A 383 2.21 0.86 18.28
N GLY A 384 1.16 0.03 18.41
CA GLY A 384 0.86 -0.69 19.65
C GLY A 384 1.97 -1.64 20.10
N LEU A 385 2.65 -2.31 19.15
CA LEU A 385 3.80 -3.17 19.43
C LEU A 385 5.05 -2.41 19.85
N THR A 386 5.35 -1.31 19.14
CA THR A 386 6.67 -0.66 19.23
C THR A 386 6.66 0.63 20.04
N SER A 387 5.49 1.19 20.33
CA SER A 387 5.32 2.56 20.84
C SER A 387 5.98 3.65 19.98
N CYS A 388 6.31 3.31 18.72
CA CYS A 388 6.86 4.26 17.75
C CYS A 388 5.75 5.06 17.09
N LYS A 389 6.12 6.24 16.58
CA LYS A 389 5.28 7.01 15.66
C LYS A 389 5.24 6.33 14.29
N VAL A 390 4.13 6.45 13.57
CA VAL A 390 3.98 5.89 12.23
C VAL A 390 3.45 6.95 11.27
N TYR A 391 4.20 7.22 10.21
CA TYR A 391 3.76 8.07 9.11
C TYR A 391 3.31 7.20 7.93
N VAL A 392 2.06 7.37 7.50
CA VAL A 392 1.43 6.56 6.46
C VAL A 392 1.21 7.40 5.22
N THR A 393 1.73 6.95 4.08
CA THR A 393 1.59 7.70 2.82
C THR A 393 1.60 6.79 1.60
N GLU A 394 0.94 7.23 0.52
CA GLU A 394 1.09 6.62 -0.81
C GLU A 394 2.42 7.02 -1.48
N ARG A 395 3.12 8.02 -0.93
CA ARG A 395 4.38 8.52 -1.49
C ARG A 395 5.55 7.64 -1.09
N PRO A 396 6.46 7.35 -2.01
CA PRO A 396 7.57 6.46 -1.72
C PRO A 396 8.74 7.18 -1.05
N TYR A 397 8.56 8.41 -0.59
CA TYR A 397 9.52 9.21 0.17
C TYR A 397 8.83 9.81 1.41
N LEU A 398 9.59 10.07 2.47
CA LEU A 398 9.08 10.74 3.67
C LEU A 398 8.97 12.25 3.39
N PRO A 399 7.77 12.86 3.43
CA PRO A 399 7.60 14.28 3.12
C PRO A 399 7.87 15.19 4.33
N ILE A 400 8.44 14.65 5.41
CA ILE A 400 8.75 15.36 6.65
C ILE A 400 10.26 15.39 6.79
N ALA A 401 10.81 16.58 7.07
CA ALA A 401 12.24 16.78 7.25
C ALA A 401 12.68 16.52 8.69
N ASP A 402 11.85 16.91 9.67
CA ASP A 402 12.13 16.74 11.09
C ASP A 402 11.08 15.83 11.77
N PRO A 403 11.46 14.64 12.29
CA PRO A 403 10.57 13.77 13.06
C PRO A 403 9.91 14.44 14.28
N ALA A 404 10.47 15.54 14.80
CA ALA A 404 9.86 16.32 15.86
C ALA A 404 8.56 17.04 15.41
N GLU A 405 8.39 17.29 14.12
CA GLU A 405 7.15 17.85 13.55
C GLU A 405 5.96 16.90 13.70
N LEU A 406 6.21 15.60 13.86
CA LEU A 406 5.16 14.60 14.08
C LEU A 406 4.62 14.68 15.51
N LYS A 407 3.58 15.47 15.72
CA LYS A 407 2.92 15.59 17.03
C LYS A 407 2.08 14.36 17.37
N ALA A 408 1.42 13.78 16.37
CA ALA A 408 0.57 12.62 16.54
C ALA A 408 1.38 11.32 16.60
N THR A 409 0.76 10.27 17.14
CA THR A 409 1.36 8.92 17.12
C THR A 409 1.30 8.33 15.73
N ILE A 410 0.16 8.47 15.05
CA ILE A 410 0.01 8.06 13.65
C ILE A 410 -0.43 9.28 12.86
N THR A 411 0.25 9.56 11.76
CA THR A 411 -0.09 10.63 10.82
C THR A 411 -0.35 10.03 9.45
N LEU A 412 -1.46 10.41 8.83
CA LEU A 412 -1.92 9.91 7.54
C LEU A 412 -1.79 11.02 6.47
N ASP A 413 -0.98 10.80 5.44
CA ASP A 413 -0.82 11.74 4.32
C ASP A 413 -1.97 11.63 3.32
N ALA A 414 -2.98 12.49 3.47
CA ALA A 414 -4.15 12.56 2.61
C ALA A 414 -4.98 11.25 2.51
N PRO A 415 -5.44 10.70 3.66
CA PRO A 415 -6.27 9.51 3.67
C PRO A 415 -7.61 9.72 2.94
N PRO A 416 -8.25 8.66 2.43
CA PRO A 416 -9.60 8.74 1.87
C PRO A 416 -10.60 9.30 2.89
N PRO A 417 -11.51 10.22 2.49
CA PRO A 417 -12.53 10.77 3.39
C PRO A 417 -13.42 9.72 4.05
N ALA A 418 -13.52 8.52 3.47
CA ALA A 418 -14.26 7.41 4.04
C ALA A 418 -13.73 6.97 5.43
N LEU A 419 -12.44 7.20 5.74
CA LEU A 419 -11.86 6.82 7.03
C LEU A 419 -12.24 7.74 8.20
N ARG A 420 -12.94 8.85 7.96
CA ARG A 420 -13.31 9.83 9.01
C ARG A 420 -14.05 9.18 10.18
N GLY A 421 -14.96 8.25 9.93
CA GLY A 421 -15.74 7.57 10.97
C GLY A 421 -14.88 6.72 11.91
N VAL A 422 -13.70 6.29 11.46
CA VAL A 422 -12.73 5.54 12.29
C VAL A 422 -11.81 6.49 13.05
N LEU A 423 -11.40 7.60 12.42
CA LEU A 423 -10.45 8.57 12.98
C LEU A 423 -11.13 9.60 13.91
N GLY A 424 -12.46 9.68 13.88
CA GLY A 424 -13.25 10.59 14.70
C GLY A 424 -13.15 12.04 14.22
N LYS A 425 -13.01 12.98 15.17
CA LYS A 425 -12.98 14.43 14.88
C LYS A 425 -11.71 14.88 14.16
N ARG A 426 -10.61 14.13 14.26
CA ARG A 426 -9.37 14.37 13.50
C ARG A 426 -9.40 13.50 12.25
N THR A 427 -9.08 14.08 11.10
CA THR A 427 -9.28 13.40 9.81
C THR A 427 -8.06 12.63 9.31
N ASP A 428 -6.91 12.85 9.95
CA ASP A 428 -5.58 12.50 9.45
C ASP A 428 -4.58 12.15 10.56
N GLU A 429 -5.00 12.16 11.82
CA GLU A 429 -4.13 11.89 12.97
C GLU A 429 -4.77 10.91 13.96
N VAL A 430 -3.94 10.04 14.54
CA VAL A 430 -4.27 9.21 15.70
C VAL A 430 -3.29 9.53 16.83
N SER A 431 -3.82 9.77 18.03
CA SER A 431 -3.03 10.08 19.22
C SER A 431 -3.17 9.01 20.29
N LEU A 432 -2.06 8.69 20.97
CA LEU A 432 -2.02 7.75 22.11
C LEU A 432 -2.67 8.31 23.39
N TYR A 433 -2.86 9.62 23.50
CA TYR A 433 -3.40 10.23 24.72
C TYR A 433 -4.89 9.86 24.93
N GLY A 434 -5.30 9.69 26.19
CA GLY A 434 -6.70 9.38 26.56
C GLY A 434 -6.88 8.46 27.77
N ARG A 435 -5.90 7.60 28.07
CA ARG A 435 -5.94 6.69 29.24
C ARG A 435 -5.97 7.40 30.58
N GLU A 436 -5.38 8.59 30.66
CA GLU A 436 -5.29 9.42 31.88
C GLU A 436 -6.67 9.87 32.41
N GLN A 437 -7.73 9.78 31.59
CA GLN A 437 -9.12 10.12 31.97
C GLN A 437 -9.99 8.88 32.22
N GLY A 438 -9.39 7.69 32.39
CA GLY A 438 -10.14 6.43 32.53
C GLY A 438 -10.85 5.99 31.25
N ARG A 439 -10.47 6.54 30.09
CA ARG A 439 -11.04 6.24 28.77
C ARG A 439 -10.04 5.44 27.93
N ARG A 440 -10.53 4.69 26.93
CA ARG A 440 -9.65 4.03 25.94
C ARG A 440 -8.84 5.09 25.20
N SER A 441 -7.55 4.82 24.96
CA SER A 441 -6.68 5.71 24.17
C SER A 441 -7.19 5.88 22.74
N GLY A 442 -6.78 6.94 22.06
CA GLY A 442 -7.13 7.11 20.64
C GLY A 442 -6.64 5.95 19.77
N LEU A 443 -5.50 5.33 20.09
CA LEU A 443 -5.00 4.13 19.42
C LEU A 443 -5.95 2.93 19.63
N GLU A 444 -6.36 2.67 20.87
CA GLU A 444 -7.30 1.58 21.19
C GLU A 444 -8.68 1.79 20.58
N GLN A 445 -9.17 3.04 20.54
CA GLN A 445 -10.45 3.38 19.89
C GLN A 445 -10.40 3.13 18.38
N VAL A 446 -9.32 3.54 17.71
CA VAL A 446 -9.14 3.26 16.27
C VAL A 446 -9.02 1.76 16.04
N LEU A 447 -8.34 1.02 16.91
CA LEU A 447 -8.22 -0.44 16.78
C LEU A 447 -9.58 -1.14 16.98
N ASP A 448 -10.35 -0.72 17.98
CA ASP A 448 -11.73 -1.18 18.23
C ASP A 448 -12.63 -0.95 17.01
N LEU A 449 -12.69 0.30 16.52
CA LEU A 449 -13.51 0.68 15.37
C LEU A 449 -13.07 -0.03 14.08
N SER A 450 -11.76 -0.09 13.82
CA SER A 450 -11.22 -0.76 12.63
C SER A 450 -11.51 -2.26 12.68
N SER A 451 -11.33 -2.90 13.84
CA SER A 451 -11.58 -4.33 14.01
C SER A 451 -13.06 -4.65 13.88
N ALA A 452 -13.93 -3.87 14.51
CA ALA A 452 -15.37 -4.01 14.41
C ALA A 452 -15.85 -3.89 12.95
N LEU A 453 -15.34 -2.90 12.20
CA LEU A 453 -15.67 -2.74 10.79
C LEU A 453 -15.18 -3.91 9.94
N TRP A 454 -13.99 -4.44 10.17
CA TRP A 454 -13.51 -5.60 9.42
C TRP A 454 -14.36 -6.84 9.71
N VAL A 455 -14.68 -7.11 10.98
CA VAL A 455 -15.56 -8.23 11.36
C VAL A 455 -16.94 -8.08 10.72
N VAL A 456 -17.56 -6.89 10.79
CA VAL A 456 -18.84 -6.61 10.12
C VAL A 456 -18.74 -6.80 8.61
N THR A 457 -17.65 -6.32 8.00
CA THR A 457 -17.41 -6.44 6.56
C THR A 457 -17.31 -7.91 6.14
N THR A 458 -16.70 -8.76 6.97
CA THR A 458 -16.56 -10.19 6.69
C THR A 458 -17.84 -10.99 6.97
N GLY A 459 -18.62 -10.60 7.98
CA GLY A 459 -19.82 -11.31 8.40
C GLY A 459 -21.07 -11.04 7.56
N LEU A 460 -21.07 -9.95 6.76
CA LEU A 460 -22.19 -9.58 5.88
C LEU A 460 -21.88 -9.89 4.40
N ARG A 461 -22.90 -10.12 3.59
CA ARG A 461 -22.78 -10.40 2.15
C ARG A 461 -22.87 -9.12 1.31
N PRO A 462 -22.00 -8.94 0.30
CA PRO A 462 -20.81 -9.75 0.00
C PRO A 462 -19.66 -9.49 0.99
N GLY A 463 -19.06 -10.55 1.55
CA GLY A 463 -18.01 -10.47 2.56
C GLY A 463 -16.59 -10.24 1.99
N LYS A 464 -16.46 -9.33 1.01
CA LYS A 464 -15.19 -9.02 0.33
C LYS A 464 -14.54 -7.77 0.94
N ASP A 465 -13.21 -7.69 0.93
CA ASP A 465 -12.47 -6.56 1.54
C ASP A 465 -12.86 -5.22 0.94
N LYS A 466 -13.11 -5.17 -0.38
CA LYS A 466 -13.55 -3.95 -1.08
C LYS A 466 -14.82 -3.33 -0.47
N GLU A 467 -15.63 -4.15 0.20
CA GLU A 467 -16.89 -3.75 0.79
C GLU A 467 -16.71 -2.85 2.03
N ILE A 468 -15.50 -2.83 2.59
CA ILE A 468 -15.13 -1.92 3.68
C ILE A 468 -15.47 -0.46 3.33
N SER A 469 -15.35 -0.08 2.05
CA SER A 469 -15.71 1.27 1.62
C SER A 469 -17.19 1.57 1.78
N ARG A 470 -18.09 0.61 1.51
CA ARG A 470 -19.54 0.80 1.74
C ARG A 470 -19.82 0.86 3.24
N ARG A 471 -19.19 -0.01 4.04
CA ARG A 471 -19.38 -0.07 5.50
C ARG A 471 -18.91 1.22 6.17
N LEU A 472 -17.76 1.74 5.77
CA LEU A 472 -17.25 3.05 6.19
C LEU A 472 -18.19 4.19 5.79
N SER A 473 -18.69 4.20 4.55
CA SER A 473 -19.67 5.21 4.12
C SER A 473 -20.95 5.18 4.97
N ARG A 474 -21.43 3.99 5.36
CA ARG A 474 -22.56 3.88 6.29
C ARG A 474 -22.21 4.42 7.68
N LEU A 475 -21.06 4.04 8.22
CA LEU A 475 -20.57 4.52 9.53
C LEU A 475 -20.50 6.06 9.59
N ASN A 476 -20.09 6.70 8.50
CA ASN A 476 -19.97 8.16 8.43
C ASN A 476 -21.31 8.90 8.42
N VAL A 477 -22.41 8.22 8.10
CA VAL A 477 -23.73 8.84 7.91
C VAL A 477 -24.72 8.42 8.99
N ASP A 478 -24.61 7.19 9.48
CA ASP A 478 -25.54 6.60 10.43
C ASP A 478 -24.92 6.49 11.83
N PRO A 479 -25.37 7.28 12.82
CA PRO A 479 -24.84 7.21 14.18
C PRO A 479 -25.17 5.88 14.88
N LEU A 480 -26.14 5.11 14.37
CA LEU A 480 -26.51 3.79 14.88
C LEU A 480 -26.09 2.68 13.90
N ALA A 481 -24.98 2.87 13.18
CA ALA A 481 -24.49 1.93 12.18
C ALA A 481 -24.35 0.48 12.71
N GLY A 482 -23.95 0.29 13.98
CA GLY A 482 -23.87 -1.05 14.57
C GLY A 482 -25.22 -1.78 14.60
N ALA A 483 -26.30 -1.09 14.97
CA ALA A 483 -27.67 -1.66 14.94
C ALA A 483 -28.14 -1.92 13.51
N HIS A 484 -27.77 -1.04 12.56
CA HIS A 484 -28.02 -1.27 11.14
C HIS A 484 -27.34 -2.57 10.67
N PHE A 485 -26.06 -2.78 10.98
CA PHE A 485 -25.32 -3.97 10.59
C PHE A 485 -25.84 -5.24 11.27
N TYR A 486 -26.20 -5.16 12.54
CA TYR A 486 -26.85 -6.25 13.27
C TYR A 486 -28.16 -6.68 12.58
N LYS A 487 -29.01 -5.70 12.21
CA LYS A 487 -30.26 -5.97 11.48
C LYS A 487 -30.00 -6.56 10.08
N GLU A 488 -28.98 -6.06 9.38
CA GLU A 488 -28.59 -6.59 8.06
C GLU A 488 -28.15 -8.05 8.17
N TYR A 489 -27.38 -8.40 9.20
CA TYR A 489 -26.99 -9.78 9.47
C TYR A 489 -28.20 -10.68 9.69
N GLY A 490 -29.12 -10.27 10.57
CA GLY A 490 -30.35 -11.02 10.82
C GLY A 490 -31.17 -11.21 9.55
N ARG A 491 -31.25 -10.21 8.66
CA ARG A 491 -31.94 -10.34 7.36
C ARG A 491 -31.27 -11.35 6.43
N GLU A 492 -29.95 -11.44 6.44
CA GLU A 492 -29.19 -12.35 5.57
C GLU A 492 -29.11 -13.79 6.08
N ASN A 493 -29.39 -13.99 7.38
CA ASN A 493 -29.29 -15.29 8.06
C ASN A 493 -30.63 -15.69 8.71
N ASP A 494 -31.76 -15.35 8.09
CA ASP A 494 -33.11 -15.79 8.49
C ASP A 494 -33.46 -15.53 9.97
N GLY A 495 -33.00 -14.40 10.51
CA GLY A 495 -33.24 -13.98 11.89
C GLY A 495 -32.33 -14.66 12.93
N GLN A 496 -31.33 -15.42 12.52
CA GLN A 496 -30.34 -15.99 13.42
C GLN A 496 -29.53 -14.89 14.12
N SER A 497 -29.21 -15.14 15.39
CA SER A 497 -28.28 -14.30 16.15
C SER A 497 -26.87 -14.37 15.54
N PRO A 498 -26.13 -13.25 15.54
CA PRO A 498 -24.75 -13.24 15.07
C PRO A 498 -23.83 -14.06 15.98
N PHE A 499 -22.72 -14.51 15.40
CA PHE A 499 -21.63 -15.09 16.18
C PHE A 499 -20.99 -14.00 17.06
N ARG A 500 -20.43 -14.41 18.21
CA ARG A 500 -20.00 -13.50 19.29
C ARG A 500 -19.10 -12.33 18.82
N PRO A 501 -18.01 -12.53 18.06
CA PRO A 501 -17.21 -11.41 17.54
C PRO A 501 -18.01 -10.38 16.74
N PHE A 502 -19.01 -10.80 15.96
CA PHE A 502 -19.86 -9.88 15.19
C PHE A 502 -20.81 -9.09 16.07
N ASP A 503 -21.34 -9.74 17.10
CA ASP A 503 -22.16 -9.10 18.13
C ASP A 503 -21.37 -7.99 18.85
N VAL A 504 -20.19 -8.35 19.36
CA VAL A 504 -19.24 -7.41 20.00
C VAL A 504 -18.84 -6.29 19.04
N ALA A 505 -18.63 -6.59 17.75
CA ALA A 505 -18.35 -5.56 16.75
C ALA A 505 -19.50 -4.54 16.64
N CYS A 506 -20.75 -5.00 16.62
CA CYS A 506 -21.91 -4.11 16.57
C CYS A 506 -22.04 -3.29 17.85
N GLU A 507 -21.83 -3.88 19.02
CA GLU A 507 -21.81 -3.19 20.32
C GLU A 507 -20.75 -2.09 20.34
N VAL A 508 -19.50 -2.41 19.97
CA VAL A 508 -18.39 -1.44 19.91
C VAL A 508 -18.71 -0.26 19.00
N LEU A 509 -19.31 -0.50 17.83
CA LEU A 509 -19.72 0.57 16.92
C LEU A 509 -20.78 1.47 17.57
N LEU A 510 -21.75 0.89 18.28
CA LEU A 510 -22.80 1.62 18.98
C LEU A 510 -22.27 2.41 20.19
N GLU A 511 -21.41 1.82 21.00
CA GLU A 511 -20.79 2.46 22.18
C GLU A 511 -19.99 3.70 21.76
N ILE A 512 -19.19 3.59 20.69
CA ILE A 512 -18.27 4.65 20.29
C ILE A 512 -18.96 5.72 19.44
N GLN A 513 -19.89 5.37 18.55
CA GLN A 513 -20.54 6.32 17.63
C GLN A 513 -21.93 6.78 18.06
N GLY A 514 -22.65 5.94 18.80
CA GLY A 514 -24.07 6.13 19.06
C GLY A 514 -24.37 7.25 20.05
N GLY A 515 -23.42 7.60 20.93
CA GLY A 515 -23.51 8.78 21.81
C GLY A 515 -24.84 8.90 22.54
N GLU A 516 -25.47 10.08 22.49
CA GLU A 516 -26.76 10.33 23.15
C GLU A 516 -27.93 9.53 22.55
N LEU A 517 -27.84 9.11 21.29
CA LEU A 517 -28.88 8.34 20.63
C LEU A 517 -28.98 6.92 21.23
N MET A 518 -27.87 6.35 21.70
CA MET A 518 -27.91 5.06 22.40
C MET A 518 -28.69 5.11 23.70
N ASN A 519 -28.49 6.16 24.50
CA ASN A 519 -29.28 6.38 25.71
C ASN A 519 -30.78 6.47 25.40
N LEU A 520 -31.16 7.08 24.28
CA LEU A 520 -32.55 7.15 23.84
C LEU A 520 -33.07 5.78 23.37
N VAL A 521 -32.28 5.06 22.59
CA VAL A 521 -32.62 3.72 22.08
C VAL A 521 -32.77 2.72 23.21
N GLU A 522 -31.86 2.68 24.18
CA GLU A 522 -31.94 1.83 25.37
C GLU A 522 -33.20 2.11 26.18
N LYS A 523 -33.51 3.39 26.44
CA LYS A 523 -34.74 3.79 27.14
C LYS A 523 -35.99 3.36 26.39
N ILE A 524 -36.02 3.53 25.06
CA ILE A 524 -37.13 3.08 24.21
C ILE A 524 -37.25 1.54 24.23
N ALA A 525 -36.13 0.83 24.16
CA ALA A 525 -36.09 -0.63 24.16
C ALA A 525 -36.57 -1.20 25.51
N GLN A 526 -36.07 -0.64 26.63
CA GLN A 526 -36.49 -1.02 27.97
C GLN A 526 -37.99 -0.78 28.18
N LYS A 527 -38.49 0.40 27.79
CA LYS A 527 -39.94 0.69 27.83
C LYS A 527 -40.74 -0.21 26.91
N SER A 528 -40.23 -0.51 25.71
CA SER A 528 -40.89 -1.43 24.78
C SER A 528 -40.94 -2.85 25.33
N LEU A 529 -39.91 -3.30 26.05
CA LEU A 529 -39.87 -4.59 26.75
C LEU A 529 -40.82 -4.60 27.95
N GLU A 530 -40.88 -3.53 28.74
CA GLU A 530 -41.89 -3.36 29.80
C GLU A 530 -43.33 -3.45 29.25
N ILE A 531 -43.55 -2.94 28.04
CA ILE A 531 -44.86 -2.97 27.35
C ILE A 531 -45.13 -4.33 26.68
N ALA A 532 -44.09 -4.99 26.16
CA ALA A 532 -44.17 -6.23 25.38
C ALA A 532 -44.13 -7.50 26.23
N LEU A 533 -43.45 -7.51 27.38
CA LEU A 533 -43.47 -8.59 28.35
C LEU A 533 -44.68 -8.37 29.29
N PRO A 534 -45.77 -9.14 29.14
CA PRO A 534 -46.87 -9.00 30.06
C PRO A 534 -46.47 -9.67 31.38
N LEU A 535 -46.43 -8.90 32.48
CA LEU A 535 -46.53 -9.50 33.82
C LEU A 535 -47.92 -10.14 34.05
N ASN A 536 -48.88 -9.97 33.14
CA ASN A 536 -50.22 -10.56 33.26
C ASN A 536 -50.81 -11.06 31.92
N PRO A 537 -51.34 -12.31 31.87
CA PRO A 537 -51.79 -12.98 30.65
C PRO A 537 -53.12 -12.46 30.06
N LYS A 538 -53.65 -11.33 30.54
CA LYS A 538 -54.93 -10.77 30.09
C LYS A 538 -54.74 -9.34 29.57
N GLY A 539 -54.47 -9.18 28.28
CA GLY A 539 -54.41 -7.85 27.66
C GLY A 539 -54.43 -7.88 26.14
N ARG A 540 -55.34 -7.10 25.54
CA ARG A 540 -55.60 -6.97 24.10
C ARG A 540 -54.32 -6.71 23.27
N GLY A 541 -54.36 -7.17 22.01
CA GLY A 541 -53.20 -7.43 21.14
C GLY A 541 -52.24 -6.27 20.81
N LYS A 542 -51.08 -6.69 20.30
CA LYS A 542 -49.85 -5.92 20.04
C LYS A 542 -50.04 -4.62 19.25
N ALA A 543 -50.89 -4.62 18.22
CA ALA A 543 -51.11 -3.45 17.35
C ALA A 543 -51.77 -2.26 18.05
N ARG A 544 -52.74 -2.50 18.92
CA ARG A 544 -53.47 -1.45 19.65
C ARG A 544 -52.59 -0.74 20.68
N ARG A 545 -51.57 -1.41 21.21
CA ARG A 545 -50.64 -0.83 22.19
C ARG A 545 -49.60 0.06 21.53
N TYR A 546 -49.04 -0.34 20.38
CA TYR A 546 -48.16 0.53 19.59
C TYR A 546 -48.89 1.78 19.11
N GLU A 547 -50.14 1.65 18.67
CA GLU A 547 -51.00 2.79 18.30
C GLU A 547 -51.18 3.76 19.48
N LEU A 548 -51.39 3.24 20.70
CA LEU A 548 -51.60 4.05 21.90
C LEU A 548 -50.35 4.83 22.30
N VAL A 549 -49.19 4.15 22.33
CA VAL A 549 -47.89 4.77 22.65
C VAL A 549 -47.53 5.83 21.61
N PHE A 550 -47.72 5.53 20.32
CA PHE A 550 -47.46 6.49 19.26
C PHE A 550 -48.39 7.70 19.34
N ARG A 551 -49.68 7.49 19.65
CA ARG A 551 -50.66 8.55 19.82
C ARG A 551 -50.35 9.42 21.04
N GLU A 552 -49.92 8.82 22.14
CA GLU A 552 -49.48 9.56 23.34
C GLU A 552 -48.18 10.32 23.09
N ALA A 553 -47.21 9.75 22.38
CA ALA A 553 -45.98 10.43 21.99
C ALA A 553 -46.26 11.65 21.13
N ILE A 554 -47.11 11.52 20.10
CA ILE A 554 -47.51 12.65 19.25
C ILE A 554 -48.31 13.69 20.04
N SER A 555 -49.19 13.26 20.95
CA SER A 555 -49.96 14.18 21.80
C SER A 555 -49.05 14.96 22.77
N ALA A 556 -48.09 14.27 23.40
CA ALA A 556 -47.08 14.86 24.27
C ALA A 556 -46.20 15.86 23.51
N MET A 557 -45.72 15.51 22.32
CA MET A 557 -44.95 16.41 21.46
C MET A 557 -45.77 17.65 21.06
N ARG A 558 -47.04 17.49 20.66
CA ARG A 558 -47.91 18.62 20.32
C ARG A 558 -48.17 19.53 21.52
N LYS A 559 -48.31 18.95 22.72
CA LYS A 559 -48.52 19.71 23.96
C LYS A 559 -47.24 20.47 24.35
N ALA A 560 -46.09 19.81 24.32
CA ALA A 560 -44.80 20.42 24.61
C ALA A 560 -44.44 21.52 23.58
N GLN A 561 -44.74 21.32 22.30
CA GLN A 561 -44.54 22.32 21.25
C GLN A 561 -45.42 23.57 21.44
N ARG A 562 -46.61 23.43 22.06
CA ARG A 562 -47.47 24.57 22.42
C ARG A 562 -46.96 25.33 23.64
N MET A 563 -46.18 24.69 24.50
CA MET A 563 -45.65 25.28 25.73
C MET A 563 -44.36 26.05 25.52
N ILE A 564 -43.59 25.73 24.46
CA ILE A 564 -42.34 26.42 24.12
C ILE A 564 -42.61 27.47 23.03
N PRO A 565 -42.58 28.78 23.34
CA PRO A 565 -42.94 29.84 22.40
C PRO A 565 -42.09 29.84 21.12
N GLU A 566 -40.77 29.62 21.27
CA GLU A 566 -39.82 29.61 20.15
C GLU A 566 -40.11 28.48 19.14
N MET A 567 -40.55 27.30 19.61
CA MET A 567 -40.89 26.17 18.74
C MET A 567 -42.16 26.44 17.91
N ARG A 568 -43.06 27.29 18.41
CA ARG A 568 -44.27 27.71 17.70
C ARG A 568 -43.94 28.72 16.60
N GLU A 569 -43.10 29.69 16.89
CA GLU A 569 -42.63 30.68 15.91
C GLU A 569 -41.78 30.03 14.81
N ALA A 570 -40.89 29.12 15.18
CA ALA A 570 -40.08 28.33 14.26
C ALA A 570 -40.93 27.48 13.29
N ALA A 571 -42.02 26.88 13.78
CA ALA A 571 -42.94 26.07 12.97
C ALA A 571 -43.79 26.90 12.00
N ILE A 572 -44.11 28.15 12.35
CA ILE A 572 -44.87 29.07 11.48
C ILE A 572 -43.94 29.76 10.46
N GLY A 573 -42.70 30.08 10.88
CA GLY A 573 -41.72 30.81 10.07
C GLY A 573 -40.74 29.94 9.26
N GLY A 574 -40.81 28.60 9.36
CA GLY A 574 -39.93 27.68 8.64
C GLY A 574 -38.46 27.74 9.06
N ARG A 575 -38.16 28.30 10.24
CA ARG A 575 -36.79 28.43 10.78
C ARG A 575 -36.47 27.28 11.73
N ARG A 576 -35.21 26.87 11.81
CA ARG A 576 -34.76 25.86 12.78
C ARG A 576 -34.76 26.48 14.19
N PRO A 577 -35.39 25.84 15.20
CA PRO A 577 -35.34 26.33 16.59
C PRO A 577 -33.94 26.22 17.20
N SER A 578 -33.68 26.99 18.26
CA SER A 578 -32.44 26.87 19.04
C SER A 578 -32.26 25.47 19.64
N ASP A 579 -30.99 25.06 19.80
CA ASP A 579 -30.67 23.74 20.37
C ASP A 579 -31.19 23.60 21.82
N GLN A 580 -31.29 24.70 22.56
CA GLN A 580 -31.84 24.73 23.92
C GLN A 580 -33.35 24.46 23.93
N SER A 581 -34.12 25.07 23.02
CA SER A 581 -35.55 24.80 22.86
C SER A 581 -35.83 23.38 22.37
N ILE A 582 -34.93 22.80 21.57
CA ILE A 582 -35.01 21.38 21.17
C ILE A 582 -34.75 20.46 22.37
N VAL A 583 -33.79 20.78 23.22
CA VAL A 583 -33.52 20.02 24.47
C VAL A 583 -34.72 20.09 25.42
N GLU A 584 -35.31 21.26 25.60
CA GLU A 584 -36.48 21.45 26.46
C GLU A 584 -37.71 20.71 25.92
N LEU A 585 -37.93 20.73 24.60
CA LEU A 585 -39.00 19.94 23.96
C LEU A 585 -38.82 18.45 24.24
N LYS A 586 -37.59 17.94 24.08
CA LYS A 586 -37.26 16.53 24.33
C LYS A 586 -37.52 16.15 25.79
N GLN A 587 -37.16 17.01 26.74
CA GLN A 587 -37.38 16.77 28.17
C GLN A 587 -38.87 16.74 28.53
N LEU A 588 -39.66 17.70 28.03
CA LEU A 588 -41.10 17.78 28.31
C LEU A 588 -41.89 16.64 27.64
N ALA A 589 -41.54 16.29 26.40
CA ALA A 589 -42.18 15.17 25.70
C ALA A 589 -41.84 13.83 26.35
N ALA A 590 -40.58 13.61 26.73
CA ALA A 590 -40.15 12.42 27.45
C ALA A 590 -40.82 12.33 28.83
N GLY A 591 -40.88 13.42 29.60
CA GLY A 591 -41.53 13.44 30.92
C GLY A 591 -43.02 13.11 30.89
N THR A 592 -43.70 13.41 29.78
CA THR A 592 -45.13 13.08 29.59
C THR A 592 -45.32 11.60 29.23
N LEU A 593 -44.44 11.04 28.40
CA LEU A 593 -44.40 9.61 28.07
C LEU A 593 -43.99 8.70 29.23
N LEU A 594 -43.41 9.27 30.29
CA LEU A 594 -42.97 8.55 31.50
C LEU A 594 -44.02 8.52 32.62
N LYS A 595 -45.11 9.30 32.52
CA LYS A 595 -46.18 9.38 33.53
C LYS A 595 -47.39 8.46 33.25
N GLY A 596 -47.53 7.98 32.03
CA GLY A 596 -48.48 6.92 31.65
C GLY A 596 -47.78 5.58 31.59
#